data_AF-Q6M9T8-F1
#
_entry.id   AF-Q6M9T8-F1
#
_cell.length_a   1.000
_cell.length_b   1.000
_cell.length_c   1.000
_cell.angle_alpha   90.00
_cell.angle_beta   90.00
_cell.angle_gamma   90.00
#
_symmetry.space_group_name_H-M   'P 1'
#
loop_
_entity.id
_entity.type
_entity.pdbx_description
1 polymer ?
#
loop_
_entity_poly.entity_id
_entity_poly.type
_entity_poly.pdbx_seq_one_letter_code
_entity_poly.pdbx_strand_id
1 'polypeptide(L)'
;MGDLWKPSKLNTAVLSLTICIFTLSTVAPLGADPQQVNFNLNDIGFALRIEKLVEKLNHYRKKGDSKKLMETMFDMKAEVEGYTGQKINLDKTIDQIEQRVKNQGGKVDKKVIKELKKDFKKQEKRTNHKALYMANCMEFDLPYHAEDEQLLFDNHINLAKHSHGDKGDEICVPLRVTIGITVTLCGLFLLFVPIPICKQYAPYVIETGLAFLVDEGITQWEDKDKDKK
;
A
#
# COMPACT_ATOMS: atom_id res chain seq x y z
N MET A 1 -15.70 26.12 26.31
CA MET A 1 -15.06 26.51 25.04
C MET A 1 -14.48 27.90 25.23
N GLY A 2 -13.16 28.06 25.41
CA GLY A 2 -12.64 29.38 25.78
C GLY A 2 -11.12 29.53 25.82
N ASP A 3 -10.36 28.81 24.99
CA ASP A 3 -8.88 28.94 25.00
C ASP A 3 -8.23 29.06 23.61
N LEU A 4 -9.04 29.30 22.57
CA LEU A 4 -8.58 29.45 21.19
C LEU A 4 -8.31 30.91 20.79
N TRP A 5 -8.61 31.87 21.66
CA TRP A 5 -8.53 33.32 21.39
C TRP A 5 -7.46 34.04 22.22
N LYS A 6 -6.38 33.35 22.60
CA LYS A 6 -5.18 34.03 23.13
C LYS A 6 -4.34 34.54 21.96
N PRO A 7 -4.04 35.86 21.87
CA PRO A 7 -3.32 36.46 20.74
C PRO A 7 -1.92 35.86 20.54
N SER A 8 -1.31 35.30 21.58
CA SER A 8 -0.02 34.60 21.49
C SER A 8 -0.09 33.30 20.67
N LYS A 9 -1.19 32.53 20.75
CA LYS A 9 -1.34 31.27 19.99
C LYS A 9 -1.74 31.51 18.54
N LEU A 10 -2.47 32.59 18.28
CA LEU A 10 -2.88 32.99 16.94
C LEU A 10 -1.66 33.48 16.12
N ASN A 11 -0.76 34.23 16.75
CA ASN A 11 0.53 34.60 16.14
C ASN A 11 1.41 33.37 15.85
N THR A 12 1.49 32.39 16.76
CA THR A 12 2.28 31.17 16.52
C THR A 12 1.72 30.33 15.38
N ALA A 13 0.39 30.23 15.25
CA ALA A 13 -0.26 29.50 14.16
C ALA A 13 -0.09 30.21 12.81
N VAL A 14 -0.19 31.54 12.77
CA VAL A 14 0.05 32.33 11.55
C VAL A 14 1.52 32.30 11.14
N LEU A 15 2.44 32.34 12.11
CA LEU A 15 3.88 32.20 11.87
C LEU A 15 4.23 30.79 11.38
N SER A 16 3.62 29.73 11.93
CA SER A 16 3.85 28.37 11.43
C SER A 16 3.30 28.18 10.01
N LEU A 17 2.14 28.77 9.70
CA LEU A 17 1.57 28.70 8.35
C LEU A 17 2.44 29.45 7.33
N THR A 18 2.93 30.63 7.69
CA THR A 18 3.80 31.42 6.80
C THR A 18 5.16 30.76 6.59
N ILE A 19 5.73 30.11 7.61
CA ILE A 19 6.98 29.34 7.46
C ILE A 19 6.79 28.10 6.57
N CYS A 20 5.65 27.38 6.67
CA CYS A 20 5.32 26.29 5.76
C CYS A 20 5.13 26.77 4.31
N ILE A 21 4.53 27.93 4.09
CA ILE A 21 4.37 28.51 2.75
C ILE A 21 5.74 28.97 2.18
N PHE A 22 6.61 29.55 3.02
CA PHE A 22 7.92 30.04 2.60
C PHE A 22 8.93 28.90 2.33
N THR A 23 8.80 27.78 3.03
CA THR A 23 9.60 26.57 2.74
C THR A 23 9.11 25.86 1.48
N LEU A 24 7.81 25.91 1.14
CA LEU A 24 7.34 25.44 -0.16
C LEU A 24 7.85 26.30 -1.32
N SER A 25 7.99 27.62 -1.14
CA SER A 25 8.41 28.52 -2.21
C SER A 25 9.92 28.58 -2.45
N THR A 26 10.74 28.10 -1.51
CA THR A 26 12.22 28.13 -1.63
C THR A 26 12.86 26.82 -2.06
N VAL A 27 12.11 25.71 -2.11
CA VAL A 27 12.60 24.40 -2.61
C VAL A 27 12.20 24.15 -4.07
N ALA A 28 11.62 25.15 -4.76
CA ALA A 28 11.43 25.09 -6.21
C ALA A 28 12.79 25.23 -6.92
N PRO A 29 13.25 24.24 -7.71
CA PRO A 29 14.40 24.44 -8.57
C PRO A 29 14.03 25.52 -9.60
N LEU A 30 14.88 26.55 -9.68
CA LEU A 30 14.87 27.60 -10.70
C LEU A 30 14.86 26.93 -12.10
N GLY A 31 13.70 26.84 -12.73
CA GLY A 31 13.58 26.28 -14.08
C GLY A 31 12.26 25.59 -14.44
N ALA A 32 11.33 25.40 -13.51
CA ALA A 32 9.98 24.94 -13.86
C ALA A 32 9.05 26.15 -14.06
N ASP A 33 8.49 26.27 -15.25
CA ASP A 33 7.32 27.08 -15.59
C ASP A 33 6.36 27.16 -14.38
N PRO A 34 5.80 28.32 -14.03
CA PRO A 34 4.72 28.41 -13.06
C PRO A 34 3.46 27.82 -13.69
N GLN A 35 3.45 26.51 -13.91
CA GLN A 35 2.24 25.74 -14.02
C GLN A 35 1.53 25.93 -12.70
N GLN A 36 0.58 26.86 -12.73
CA GLN A 36 -0.50 27.04 -11.78
C GLN A 36 -0.80 25.69 -11.16
N VAL A 37 -0.48 25.54 -9.88
CA VAL A 37 -0.91 24.38 -9.10
C VAL A 37 -2.42 24.52 -8.96
N ASN A 38 -3.13 24.12 -10.00
CA ASN A 38 -4.57 24.14 -10.08
C ASN A 38 -5.04 22.93 -9.27
N PHE A 39 -5.01 23.06 -7.93
CA PHE A 39 -5.57 22.05 -7.04
C PHE A 39 -7.07 21.97 -7.33
N ASN A 40 -7.45 20.95 -8.10
CA ASN A 40 -8.84 20.64 -8.34
C ASN A 40 -9.44 20.06 -7.04
N LEU A 41 -10.74 20.26 -6.80
CA LEU A 41 -11.48 19.58 -5.73
C LEU A 41 -11.25 18.05 -5.75
N ASN A 42 -11.07 17.48 -6.94
CA ASN A 42 -10.72 16.07 -7.12
C ASN A 42 -9.34 15.72 -6.52
N ASP A 43 -8.35 16.61 -6.60
CA ASP A 43 -7.01 16.39 -6.05
C ASP A 43 -7.04 16.41 -4.52
N ILE A 44 -7.85 17.31 -3.95
CA ILE A 44 -8.07 17.39 -2.50
C ILE A 44 -8.79 16.13 -2.00
N GLY A 45 -9.85 15.71 -2.69
CA GLY A 45 -10.58 14.49 -2.36
C GLY A 45 -9.72 13.24 -2.41
N PHE A 46 -8.90 13.11 -3.46
CA PHE A 46 -7.92 12.04 -3.59
C PHE A 46 -6.88 12.08 -2.46
N ALA A 47 -6.28 13.24 -2.18
CA ALA A 47 -5.27 13.39 -1.13
C ALA A 47 -5.79 12.96 0.24
N LEU A 48 -7.03 13.35 0.60
CA LEU A 48 -7.67 12.93 1.85
C LEU A 48 -7.92 11.42 1.92
N ARG A 49 -8.26 10.77 0.81
CA ARG A 49 -8.45 9.31 0.76
C ARG A 49 -7.12 8.58 0.92
N ILE A 50 -6.08 9.03 0.22
CA ILE A 50 -4.72 8.48 0.35
C ILE A 50 -4.17 8.68 1.76
N GLU A 51 -4.35 9.85 2.37
CA GLU A 51 -3.92 10.13 3.75
C GLU A 51 -4.53 9.12 4.73
N LYS A 52 -5.84 8.92 4.67
CA LYS A 52 -6.53 7.91 5.50
C LYS A 52 -6.01 6.49 5.26
N LEU A 53 -5.68 6.15 4.01
CA LEU A 53 -5.13 4.84 3.67
C LEU A 53 -3.69 4.68 4.20
N VAL A 54 -2.87 5.72 4.15
CA VAL A 54 -1.53 5.75 4.75
C VAL A 54 -1.59 5.62 6.28
N GLU A 55 -2.55 6.28 6.93
CA GLU A 55 -2.77 6.13 8.38
C GLU A 55 -3.13 4.68 8.75
N LYS A 56 -4.06 4.07 8.00
CA LYS A 56 -4.42 2.66 8.16
C LYS A 56 -3.22 1.74 7.92
N LEU A 57 -2.44 2.01 6.87
CA LEU A 57 -1.22 1.27 6.56
C LEU A 57 -0.26 1.27 7.75
N ASN A 58 0.01 2.46 8.30
CA ASN A 58 0.89 2.62 9.46
C ASN A 58 0.32 1.95 10.72
N HIS A 59 -1.00 2.00 10.91
CA HIS A 59 -1.68 1.35 12.02
C HIS A 59 -1.57 -0.18 11.95
N TYR A 60 -1.89 -0.79 10.81
CA TYR A 60 -1.83 -2.24 10.63
C TYR A 60 -0.39 -2.76 10.59
N ARG A 61 0.55 -1.97 10.04
CA ARG A 61 1.98 -2.26 10.13
C ARG A 61 2.45 -2.38 11.58
N LYS A 62 2.09 -1.41 12.44
CA LYS A 62 2.44 -1.44 13.88
C LYS A 62 1.79 -2.60 14.63
N LYS A 63 0.58 -3.01 14.23
CA LYS A 63 -0.12 -4.17 14.81
C LYS A 63 0.36 -5.52 14.28
N GLY A 64 1.11 -5.56 13.18
CA GLY A 64 1.51 -6.80 12.52
C GLY A 64 0.35 -7.54 11.81
N ASP A 65 -0.76 -6.85 11.51
CA ASP A 65 -1.93 -7.45 10.86
C ASP A 65 -1.73 -7.46 9.34
N SER A 66 -1.08 -8.51 8.83
CA SER A 66 -0.74 -8.63 7.40
C SER A 66 -1.96 -8.70 6.49
N LYS A 67 -3.07 -9.29 6.95
CA LYS A 67 -4.30 -9.39 6.15
C LYS A 67 -4.91 -8.02 5.89
N LYS A 68 -5.11 -7.23 6.95
CA LYS A 68 -5.64 -5.86 6.80
C LYS A 68 -4.66 -4.92 6.10
N LEU A 69 -3.36 -5.16 6.26
CA LEU A 69 -2.33 -4.44 5.53
C LEU A 69 -2.44 -4.70 4.02
N MET A 70 -2.61 -5.96 3.61
CA MET A 70 -2.82 -6.33 2.21
C MET A 70 -4.13 -5.75 1.65
N GLU A 71 -5.22 -5.78 2.41
CA GLU A 71 -6.48 -5.13 2.03
C GLU A 71 -6.28 -3.62 1.79
N THR A 72 -5.59 -2.93 2.72
CA THR A 72 -5.28 -1.51 2.58
C THR A 72 -4.40 -1.22 1.36
N MET A 73 -3.48 -2.13 1.02
CA MET A 73 -2.65 -2.00 -0.19
C MET A 73 -3.49 -2.08 -1.47
N PHE A 74 -4.46 -2.98 -1.54
CA PHE A 74 -5.40 -3.04 -2.67
C PHE A 74 -6.30 -1.82 -2.76
N ASP A 75 -6.77 -1.29 -1.63
CA ASP A 75 -7.52 -0.03 -1.60
C ASP A 75 -6.67 1.14 -2.13
N MET A 76 -5.39 1.23 -1.72
CA MET A 76 -4.46 2.24 -2.26
C MET A 76 -4.23 2.06 -3.76
N LYS A 77 -4.08 0.82 -4.23
CA LYS A 77 -3.96 0.52 -5.67
C LYS A 77 -5.19 1.02 -6.41
N ALA A 78 -6.39 0.65 -5.97
CA ALA A 78 -7.65 1.04 -6.63
C ALA A 78 -7.82 2.56 -6.67
N GLU A 79 -7.50 3.27 -5.59
CA GLU A 79 -7.57 4.72 -5.52
C GLU A 79 -6.57 5.39 -6.49
N VAL A 80 -5.32 4.90 -6.55
CA VAL A 80 -4.31 5.41 -7.48
C VAL A 80 -4.66 5.09 -8.93
N GLU A 81 -5.13 3.88 -9.24
CA GLU A 81 -5.59 3.51 -10.59
C GLU A 81 -6.78 4.37 -11.01
N GLY A 82 -7.71 4.63 -10.08
CA GLY A 82 -8.88 5.49 -10.32
C GLY A 82 -8.52 6.95 -10.57
N TYR A 83 -7.53 7.48 -9.84
CA TYR A 83 -7.08 8.87 -10.00
C TYR A 83 -6.21 9.07 -11.24
N THR A 84 -5.30 8.15 -11.53
CA THR A 84 -4.34 8.27 -12.66
C THR A 84 -4.89 7.73 -13.98
N GLY A 85 -5.92 6.89 -13.95
CA GLY A 85 -6.41 6.13 -15.10
C GLY A 85 -5.44 5.02 -15.57
N GLN A 86 -4.32 4.81 -14.87
CA GLN A 86 -3.32 3.82 -15.24
C GLN A 86 -3.53 2.53 -14.45
N LYS A 87 -3.58 1.38 -15.12
CA LYS A 87 -3.59 0.08 -14.45
C LYS A 87 -2.18 -0.30 -13.99
N ILE A 88 -2.03 -0.59 -12.71
CA ILE A 88 -0.79 -0.99 -12.07
C ILE A 88 -0.64 -2.51 -12.20
N ASN A 89 0.44 -2.94 -12.87
CA ASN A 89 0.77 -4.35 -12.99
C ASN A 89 1.57 -4.82 -11.77
N LEU A 90 0.91 -5.49 -10.82
CA LEU A 90 1.50 -5.98 -9.58
C LEU A 90 2.69 -6.92 -9.81
N ASP A 91 2.63 -7.81 -10.80
CA ASP A 91 3.72 -8.75 -11.08
C ASP A 91 5.02 -7.99 -11.43
N LYS A 92 4.91 -6.95 -12.27
CA LYS A 92 6.06 -6.08 -12.62
C LYS A 92 6.55 -5.27 -11.42
N THR A 93 5.65 -4.73 -10.61
CA THR A 93 6.03 -3.92 -9.44
C THR A 93 6.73 -4.79 -8.39
N ILE A 94 6.31 -6.04 -8.20
CA ILE A 94 7.00 -6.99 -7.31
C ILE A 94 8.40 -7.34 -7.85
N ASP A 95 8.56 -7.52 -9.16
CA ASP A 95 9.88 -7.74 -9.77
C ASP A 95 10.81 -6.54 -9.54
N GLN A 96 10.28 -5.31 -9.58
CA GLN A 96 11.05 -4.12 -9.22
C GLN A 96 11.49 -4.13 -7.75
N ILE A 97 10.65 -4.62 -6.83
CA ILE A 97 11.01 -4.78 -5.42
C ILE A 97 12.15 -5.79 -5.28
N GLU A 98 12.07 -6.95 -5.95
CA GLU A 98 13.14 -7.96 -5.91
C GLU A 98 14.49 -7.38 -6.36
N GLN A 99 14.50 -6.58 -7.43
CA GLN A 99 15.73 -5.92 -7.90
C GLN A 99 16.25 -4.88 -6.90
N ARG A 100 15.36 -4.09 -6.28
CA ARG A 100 15.76 -3.10 -5.27
C ARG A 100 16.35 -3.76 -4.02
N VAL A 101 15.78 -4.86 -3.56
CA VAL A 101 16.31 -5.62 -2.42
C VAL A 101 17.70 -6.19 -2.72
N LYS A 102 17.90 -6.74 -3.93
CA LYS A 102 19.23 -7.22 -4.38
C LYS A 102 20.26 -6.11 -4.39
N ASN A 103 19.89 -4.92 -4.87
CA ASN A 103 20.79 -3.76 -4.92
C ASN A 103 21.18 -3.26 -3.51
N GLN A 104 20.34 -3.49 -2.51
CA GLN A 104 20.60 -3.15 -1.11
C GLN A 104 21.30 -4.27 -0.32
N GLY A 105 21.74 -5.34 -1.00
CA GLY A 105 22.45 -6.46 -0.37
C GLY A 105 21.55 -7.53 0.27
N GLY A 106 20.23 -7.36 0.22
CA GLY A 106 19.27 -8.36 0.70
C GLY A 106 19.09 -9.52 -0.28
N LYS A 107 18.75 -10.70 0.24
CA LYS A 107 18.35 -11.87 -0.56
C LYS A 107 17.01 -12.39 -0.04
N VAL A 108 15.99 -12.36 -0.89
CA VAL A 108 14.70 -13.01 -0.65
C VAL A 108 14.61 -14.25 -1.54
N ASP A 109 14.15 -15.36 -0.98
CA ASP A 109 13.98 -16.60 -1.75
C ASP A 109 12.91 -16.41 -2.84
N LYS A 110 13.25 -16.81 -4.08
CA LYS A 110 12.33 -16.79 -5.22
C LYS A 110 11.08 -17.63 -4.98
N LYS A 111 11.16 -18.71 -4.19
CA LYS A 111 9.99 -19.53 -3.81
C LYS A 111 8.99 -18.72 -3.00
N VAL A 112 9.47 -17.96 -2.02
CA VAL A 112 8.67 -17.08 -1.16
C VAL A 112 8.03 -15.97 -1.97
N ILE A 113 8.75 -15.36 -2.92
CA ILE A 113 8.18 -14.34 -3.82
C ILE A 113 7.08 -14.94 -4.71
N LYS A 114 7.30 -16.15 -5.25
CA LYS A 114 6.33 -16.82 -6.13
C LYS A 114 5.03 -17.13 -5.39
N GLU A 115 5.13 -17.58 -4.15
CA GLU A 115 3.98 -17.82 -3.30
C GLU A 115 3.26 -16.53 -2.92
N LEU A 116 3.99 -15.50 -2.52
CA LEU A 116 3.38 -14.21 -2.21
C LEU A 116 2.64 -13.63 -3.42
N LYS A 117 3.16 -13.82 -4.65
CA LYS A 117 2.42 -13.48 -5.88
C LYS A 117 1.11 -14.26 -6.01
N LYS A 118 1.06 -15.53 -5.63
CA LYS A 118 -0.19 -16.32 -5.61
C LYS A 118 -1.16 -15.78 -4.57
N ASP A 119 -0.67 -15.45 -3.37
CA ASP A 119 -1.49 -14.89 -2.30
C ASP A 119 -2.08 -13.54 -2.68
N PHE A 120 -1.29 -12.65 -3.28
CA PHE A 120 -1.79 -11.39 -3.81
C PHE A 120 -2.85 -11.60 -4.88
N LYS A 121 -2.66 -12.54 -5.82
CA LYS A 121 -3.69 -12.85 -6.83
C LYS A 121 -4.98 -13.39 -6.22
N LYS A 122 -4.88 -14.24 -5.19
CA LYS A 122 -6.05 -14.76 -4.47
C LYS A 122 -6.77 -13.64 -3.71
N GLN A 123 -6.02 -12.77 -3.05
CA GLN A 123 -6.57 -11.62 -2.33
C GLN A 123 -7.20 -10.60 -3.29
N GLU A 124 -6.59 -10.33 -4.44
CA GLU A 124 -7.16 -9.45 -5.47
C GLU A 124 -8.51 -9.97 -5.97
N LYS A 125 -8.62 -11.28 -6.23
CA LYS A 125 -9.89 -11.92 -6.58
C LYS A 125 -10.93 -11.75 -5.48
N ARG A 126 -10.54 -11.89 -4.22
CA ARG A 126 -11.44 -11.71 -3.07
C ARG A 126 -11.93 -10.26 -2.98
N THR A 127 -11.03 -9.29 -3.08
CA THR A 127 -11.38 -7.86 -3.04
C THR A 127 -12.31 -7.50 -4.19
N ASN A 128 -12.03 -7.98 -5.41
CA ASN A 128 -12.88 -7.73 -6.57
C ASN A 128 -14.26 -8.39 -6.42
N HIS A 129 -14.32 -9.62 -5.91
CA HIS A 129 -15.60 -10.29 -5.62
C HIS A 129 -16.42 -9.51 -4.60
N LYS A 130 -15.80 -9.08 -3.49
CA LYS A 130 -16.45 -8.27 -2.47
C LYS A 130 -16.97 -6.95 -3.05
N ALA A 131 -16.17 -6.26 -3.86
CA ALA A 131 -16.59 -5.01 -4.49
C ALA A 131 -17.78 -5.20 -5.45
N LEU A 132 -17.73 -6.27 -6.26
CA LEU A 132 -18.84 -6.64 -7.15
C LEU A 132 -20.10 -7.00 -6.35
N TYR A 133 -19.95 -7.76 -5.27
CA TYR A 133 -21.07 -8.15 -4.42
C TYR A 133 -21.70 -6.93 -3.76
N MET A 134 -20.90 -6.01 -3.22
CA MET A 134 -21.41 -4.75 -2.68
C MET A 134 -22.11 -3.89 -3.74
N ALA A 135 -21.56 -3.82 -4.96
CA ALA A 135 -22.20 -3.09 -6.06
C ALA A 135 -23.56 -3.69 -6.43
N ASN A 136 -23.66 -5.02 -6.52
CA ASN A 136 -24.92 -5.71 -6.76
C ASN A 136 -25.93 -5.47 -5.63
N CYS A 137 -25.50 -5.55 -4.37
CA CYS A 137 -26.36 -5.23 -3.23
C CYS A 137 -26.92 -3.81 -3.34
N MET A 138 -26.09 -2.83 -3.72
CA MET A 138 -26.53 -1.45 -3.91
C MET A 138 -27.48 -1.28 -5.11
N GLU A 139 -27.22 -1.95 -6.23
CA GLU A 139 -28.03 -1.86 -7.44
C GLU A 139 -29.45 -2.45 -7.24
N PHE A 140 -29.54 -3.55 -6.49
CA PHE A 140 -30.80 -4.24 -6.21
C PHE A 140 -31.45 -3.85 -4.86
N ASP A 141 -30.90 -2.85 -4.18
CA ASP A 141 -31.34 -2.40 -2.84
C ASP A 141 -31.43 -3.53 -1.80
N LEU A 142 -30.47 -4.46 -1.87
CA LEU A 142 -30.35 -5.60 -0.98
C LEU A 142 -29.41 -5.28 0.19
N PRO A 143 -29.69 -5.78 1.40
CA PRO A 143 -28.78 -5.64 2.53
C PRO A 143 -27.48 -6.42 2.28
N TYR A 144 -26.34 -5.81 2.62
CA TYR A 144 -25.04 -6.49 2.56
C TYR A 144 -24.88 -7.46 3.74
N HIS A 145 -24.74 -8.75 3.43
CA HIS A 145 -24.42 -9.80 4.40
C HIS A 145 -23.02 -10.36 4.11
N ALA A 146 -22.10 -10.19 5.06
CA ALA A 146 -20.70 -10.61 4.91
C ALA A 146 -20.55 -12.15 4.86
N GLU A 147 -21.42 -12.88 5.55
CA GLU A 147 -21.41 -14.34 5.58
C GLU A 147 -21.77 -14.93 4.21
N ASP A 148 -22.78 -14.35 3.55
CA ASP A 148 -23.21 -14.75 2.20
C ASP A 148 -22.15 -14.44 1.15
N GLU A 149 -21.53 -13.24 1.22
CA GLU A 149 -20.42 -12.86 0.35
C GLU A 149 -19.27 -13.88 0.42
N GLN A 150 -18.89 -14.24 1.65
CA GLN A 150 -17.82 -15.18 1.90
C GLN A 150 -18.17 -16.60 1.42
N LEU A 151 -19.39 -17.07 1.68
CA LEU A 151 -19.86 -18.38 1.25
C LEU A 151 -19.91 -18.49 -0.29
N LEU A 152 -20.36 -17.43 -0.98
CA LEU A 152 -20.37 -17.36 -2.44
C LEU A 152 -18.94 -17.38 -3.01
N PHE A 153 -18.01 -16.63 -2.40
CA PHE A 153 -16.62 -16.63 -2.82
C PHE A 153 -15.97 -18.01 -2.65
N ASP A 154 -16.16 -18.64 -1.48
CA ASP A 154 -15.58 -19.94 -1.16
C ASP A 154 -16.14 -21.03 -2.08
N ASN A 155 -17.44 -21.01 -2.37
CA ASN A 155 -18.05 -21.89 -3.36
C ASN A 155 -17.44 -21.69 -4.75
N HIS A 156 -17.28 -20.45 -5.21
CA HIS A 156 -16.67 -20.16 -6.51
C HIS A 156 -15.23 -20.67 -6.61
N ILE A 157 -14.44 -20.53 -5.54
CA ILE A 157 -13.07 -21.04 -5.49
C ILE A 157 -13.03 -22.57 -5.42
N ASN A 158 -13.89 -23.20 -4.63
CA ASN A 158 -13.93 -24.66 -4.50
C ASN A 158 -14.34 -25.33 -5.81
N LEU A 159 -15.31 -24.78 -6.54
CA LEU A 159 -15.66 -25.20 -7.90
C LEU A 159 -14.48 -25.09 -8.87
N ALA A 160 -13.72 -23.99 -8.82
CA ALA A 160 -12.54 -23.80 -9.65
C ALA A 160 -11.38 -24.75 -9.29
N LYS A 161 -11.21 -25.09 -8.00
CA LYS A 161 -10.20 -26.05 -7.53
C LYS A 161 -10.54 -27.49 -7.87
N HIS A 162 -11.82 -27.89 -7.85
CA HIS A 162 -12.23 -29.22 -8.30
C HIS A 162 -12.02 -29.41 -9.81
N SER A 163 -11.98 -28.32 -10.59
CA SER A 163 -11.63 -28.34 -12.02
C SER A 163 -10.13 -28.39 -12.30
N HIS A 164 -9.27 -27.94 -11.38
CA HIS A 164 -7.82 -27.88 -11.55
C HIS A 164 -7.15 -28.48 -10.31
N GLY A 165 -6.77 -29.77 -10.39
CA GLY A 165 -6.20 -30.54 -9.29
C GLY A 165 -4.83 -30.06 -8.79
N ASP A 166 -4.76 -28.83 -8.26
CA ASP A 166 -3.54 -28.20 -7.75
C ASP A 166 -3.35 -28.58 -6.27
N LYS A 167 -2.57 -29.64 -6.04
CA LYS A 167 -2.01 -30.00 -4.73
C LYS A 167 -0.56 -29.52 -4.70
N GLY A 168 -0.35 -28.23 -4.48
CA GLY A 168 0.98 -27.67 -4.23
C GLY A 168 1.16 -27.45 -2.74
N ASP A 169 2.29 -27.90 -2.19
CA ASP A 169 2.69 -27.65 -0.79
C ASP A 169 2.55 -26.16 -0.46
N GLU A 170 1.75 -25.84 0.57
CA GLU A 170 1.66 -24.49 1.15
C GLU A 170 3.01 -24.17 1.80
N ILE A 171 3.79 -23.32 1.16
CA ILE A 171 4.94 -22.70 1.80
C ILE A 171 4.35 -21.59 2.71
N CYS A 172 4.93 -21.40 3.89
CA CYS A 172 4.48 -20.34 4.79
C CYS A 172 5.38 -19.13 4.59
N VAL A 173 4.87 -18.08 3.95
CA VAL A 173 5.61 -16.82 3.74
C VAL A 173 5.85 -16.15 5.11
N PRO A 174 7.10 -15.81 5.46
CA PRO A 174 7.38 -15.09 6.70
C PRO A 174 6.63 -13.75 6.76
N LEU A 175 6.02 -13.46 7.93
CA LEU A 175 5.20 -12.27 8.13
C LEU A 175 5.93 -10.96 7.78
N ARG A 176 7.22 -10.88 8.09
CA ARG A 176 8.07 -9.72 7.80
C ARG A 176 8.28 -9.51 6.30
N VAL A 177 8.37 -10.58 5.51
CA VAL A 177 8.44 -10.50 4.04
C VAL A 177 7.12 -9.98 3.47
N THR A 178 5.99 -10.50 3.97
CA THR A 178 4.65 -10.05 3.57
C THR A 178 4.46 -8.56 3.89
N ILE A 179 4.80 -8.13 5.10
CA ILE A 179 4.71 -6.73 5.51
C ILE A 179 5.65 -5.85 4.67
N GLY A 180 6.90 -6.25 4.50
CA GLY A 180 7.90 -5.51 3.74
C GLY A 180 7.47 -5.28 2.29
N ILE A 181 7.10 -6.34 1.57
CA ILE A 181 6.65 -6.23 0.17
C ILE A 181 5.36 -5.41 0.07
N THR A 182 4.40 -5.61 0.98
CA THR A 182 3.13 -4.87 0.97
C THR A 182 3.35 -3.37 1.20
N VAL A 183 4.21 -2.99 2.16
CA VAL A 183 4.54 -1.59 2.42
C VAL A 183 5.31 -0.98 1.25
N THR A 184 6.29 -1.68 0.68
CA THR A 184 7.03 -1.18 -0.48
C THR A 184 6.12 -1.00 -1.70
N LEU A 185 5.15 -1.90 -1.93
CA LEU A 185 4.15 -1.77 -2.99
C LEU A 185 3.33 -0.48 -2.82
N CYS A 186 2.82 -0.21 -1.62
CA CYS A 186 2.10 1.04 -1.34
C CYS A 186 2.93 2.28 -1.66
N GLY A 187 4.21 2.28 -1.27
CA GLY A 187 5.13 3.37 -1.61
C GLY A 187 5.38 3.51 -3.11
N LEU A 188 5.48 2.40 -3.84
CA LEU A 188 5.62 2.42 -5.30
C LEU A 188 4.35 2.95 -5.99
N PHE A 189 3.15 2.67 -5.47
CA PHE A 189 1.91 3.21 -6.04
C PHE A 189 1.87 4.74 -5.97
N LEU A 190 2.37 5.33 -4.88
CA LEU A 190 2.42 6.78 -4.72
C LEU A 190 3.33 7.48 -5.74
N LEU A 191 4.29 6.77 -6.35
CA LEU A 191 5.13 7.33 -7.44
C LEU A 191 4.37 7.55 -8.74
N PHE A 192 3.27 6.80 -8.98
CA PHE A 192 2.44 6.98 -10.17
C PHE A 192 1.56 8.23 -10.08
N VAL A 193 1.38 8.78 -8.88
CA VAL A 193 0.55 9.96 -8.65
C VAL A 193 1.32 11.22 -9.06
N PRO A 194 0.79 12.07 -9.97
CA PRO A 194 1.41 13.34 -10.36
C PRO A 194 1.30 14.44 -9.29
N ILE A 195 1.12 14.11 -8.01
CA ILE A 195 1.03 15.06 -6.90
C ILE A 195 2.40 15.15 -6.20
N PRO A 196 2.99 16.36 -6.06
CA PRO A 196 4.32 16.53 -5.46
C PRO A 196 4.45 15.93 -4.05
N ILE A 197 3.43 16.09 -3.21
CA ILE A 197 3.42 15.58 -1.82
C ILE A 197 3.51 14.04 -1.80
N CYS A 198 2.77 13.36 -2.67
CA CYS A 198 2.84 11.90 -2.79
C CYS A 198 4.22 11.43 -3.24
N LYS A 199 4.84 12.15 -4.19
CA LYS A 199 6.20 11.84 -4.66
C LYS A 199 7.28 12.06 -3.60
N GLN A 200 7.10 13.03 -2.70
CA GLN A 200 8.03 13.25 -1.59
C GLN A 200 7.88 12.19 -0.49
N TYR A 201 6.66 11.71 -0.24
CA TYR A 201 6.40 10.70 0.78
C TYR A 201 6.73 9.26 0.31
N ALA A 202 6.60 8.99 -0.99
CA ALA A 202 6.82 7.66 -1.57
C ALA A 202 8.19 7.05 -1.21
N PRO A 203 9.35 7.75 -1.31
CA PRO A 203 10.65 7.22 -0.92
C PRO A 203 10.69 6.71 0.52
N TYR A 204 10.13 7.46 1.46
CA TYR A 204 10.11 7.07 2.88
C TYR A 204 9.35 5.75 3.10
N VAL A 205 8.21 5.57 2.45
CA VAL A 205 7.40 4.34 2.55
C VAL A 205 8.15 3.16 1.90
N ILE A 206 8.76 3.40 0.74
CA ILE A 206 9.55 2.40 0.02
C ILE A 206 10.72 1.92 0.88
N GLU A 207 11.52 2.85 1.40
CA GLU A 207 12.68 2.55 2.25
C GLU A 207 12.28 1.81 3.52
N THR A 208 11.16 2.21 4.14
CA THR A 208 10.65 1.49 5.32
C THR A 208 10.32 0.04 4.99
N GLY A 209 9.62 -0.22 3.88
CA GLY A 209 9.30 -1.59 3.47
C GLY A 209 10.54 -2.40 3.09
N LEU A 210 11.52 -1.77 2.43
CA LEU A 210 12.78 -2.42 2.07
C LEU A 210 13.62 -2.77 3.31
N ALA A 211 13.66 -1.92 4.33
CA ALA A 211 14.35 -2.20 5.59
C ALA A 211 13.84 -3.49 6.24
N PHE A 212 12.52 -3.71 6.27
CA PHE A 212 11.94 -4.97 6.76
C PHE A 212 12.40 -6.20 5.95
N LEU A 213 12.62 -6.05 4.64
CA LEU A 213 13.07 -7.14 3.78
C LEU A 213 14.56 -7.44 3.93
N VAL A 214 15.37 -6.40 4.16
CA VAL A 214 16.81 -6.55 4.40
C VAL A 214 17.05 -7.15 5.78
N ASP A 215 16.37 -6.66 6.82
CA ASP A 215 16.48 -7.19 8.19
C ASP A 215 16.10 -8.66 8.26
N GLU A 216 15.01 -9.06 7.60
CA GLU A 216 14.57 -10.46 7.53
C GLU A 216 15.58 -11.33 6.75
N GLY A 217 16.14 -10.79 5.67
CA GLY A 217 17.20 -11.44 4.91
C GLY A 217 18.46 -11.68 5.74
N ILE A 218 18.82 -10.74 6.63
CA ILE A 218 19.94 -10.86 7.56
C ILE A 218 19.65 -11.92 8.61
N THR A 219 18.49 -11.90 9.26
CA THR A 219 18.15 -12.90 10.29
C THR A 219 18.12 -14.33 9.74
N GLN A 220 17.57 -14.54 8.54
CA GLN A 220 17.58 -15.87 7.91
C GLN A 220 18.99 -16.34 7.51
N TRP A 221 19.92 -15.41 7.29
CA TRP A 221 21.32 -15.73 6.99
C TRP A 221 22.07 -16.10 8.26
N GLU A 222 21.88 -15.34 9.35
CA GLU A 222 22.45 -15.62 10.66
C GLU A 222 21.99 -16.97 11.24
N ASP A 223 20.72 -17.33 11.08
CA ASP A 223 20.20 -18.62 11.56
C ASP A 223 20.76 -19.80 10.76
N LYS A 224 20.93 -19.65 9.43
CA LYS A 224 21.57 -20.67 8.59
C LYS A 224 23.06 -20.88 8.90
N ASP A 225 23.75 -19.87 9.39
CA ASP A 225 25.15 -19.99 9.81
C ASP A 225 25.29 -20.63 11.21
N LYS A 226 24.26 -20.51 12.07
CA LYS A 226 24.22 -21.22 13.36
C LYS A 226 23.94 -22.72 13.19
N ASP A 227 23.06 -23.10 12.27
CA ASP A 227 22.74 -24.52 12.00
C ASP A 227 23.88 -25.29 11.31
N LYS A 228 24.94 -24.60 10.86
CA LYS A 228 26.13 -25.19 10.22
C LYS A 228 27.34 -25.34 11.14
N LYS A 229 27.23 -24.96 12.41
CA LYS A 229 28.26 -25.16 13.44
C LYS A 229 27.87 -26.31 14.37
#